data_AF-A0A953G575-F1
#
_entry.id   AF-A0A953G575-F1
#
_cell.length_a   1.000
_cell.length_b   1.000
_cell.length_c   1.000
_cell.angle_alpha   90.00
_cell.angle_beta   90.00
_cell.angle_gamma   90.00
#
_symmetry.space_group_name_H-M   'P 1'
#
loop_
_entity.id
_entity.type
_entity.pdbx_description
1 polymer ?
#
loop_
_entity_poly.entity_id
_entity_poly.type
_entity_poly.pdbx_seq_one_letter_code
_entity_poly.pdbx_strand_id
1 'polypeptide(L)'
;MKKKSSTTKSKNGLQLEHESSKGSCGAVFSGVKISRLRIYNDGRVFAYKFPGANQNYIGATTDANIIKALFLARDNERMVTGYTDDACRITFLDY
;
A
#
# COMPACT_ATOMS: atom_id res chain seq x y z
N MET A 1 -50.17 10.80 22.31
CA MET A 1 -49.39 11.56 23.32
C MET A 1 -47.91 11.26 23.12
N LYS A 2 -47.05 12.26 23.34
CA LYS A 2 -45.62 12.34 22.99
C LYS A 2 -44.69 11.52 23.93
N LYS A 3 -43.42 11.38 23.47
CA LYS A 3 -42.12 11.22 24.20
C LYS A 3 -41.72 9.75 24.53
N LYS A 4 -40.47 9.28 24.36
CA LYS A 4 -39.13 9.91 24.45
C LYS A 4 -38.05 9.09 23.71
N SER A 5 -37.02 9.81 23.25
CA SER A 5 -35.72 9.36 22.72
C SER A 5 -34.79 8.82 23.83
N SER A 6 -33.88 7.89 23.50
CA SER A 6 -32.52 7.90 24.09
C SER A 6 -31.49 7.19 23.21
N THR A 7 -30.52 7.97 22.76
CA THR A 7 -29.23 7.58 22.20
C THR A 7 -28.37 6.93 23.28
N THR A 8 -27.68 5.82 22.99
CA THR A 8 -26.52 5.38 23.80
C THR A 8 -25.34 5.03 22.91
N LYS A 9 -24.34 5.90 23.01
CA LYS A 9 -22.99 5.85 22.49
C LYS A 9 -22.21 4.82 23.31
N SER A 10 -21.54 3.84 22.68
CA SER A 10 -20.51 3.05 23.37
C SER A 10 -19.19 3.18 22.61
N LYS A 11 -18.23 3.81 23.30
CA LYS A 11 -16.84 3.96 22.90
C LYS A 11 -16.05 2.74 23.40
N ASN A 12 -15.02 2.40 22.64
CA ASN A 12 -13.79 1.73 23.09
C ASN A 12 -13.90 0.25 23.47
N GLY A 13 -13.90 -0.60 22.45
CA GLY A 13 -13.20 -1.88 22.50
C GLY A 13 -12.16 -1.87 21.38
N LEU A 14 -10.89 -1.65 21.72
CA LEU A 14 -9.78 -1.69 20.78
C LEU A 14 -9.70 -3.12 20.23
N GLN A 15 -10.29 -3.32 19.06
CA GLN A 15 -10.19 -4.55 18.30
C GLN A 15 -8.76 -4.57 17.75
N LEU A 16 -7.85 -5.23 18.47
CA LEU A 16 -6.54 -5.61 17.95
C LEU A 16 -6.79 -6.71 16.91
N GLU A 17 -7.29 -6.29 15.75
CA GLU A 17 -7.31 -7.12 14.58
C GLU A 17 -5.86 -7.35 14.19
N HIS A 18 -5.43 -8.61 14.27
CA HIS A 18 -4.30 -9.10 13.52
C HIS A 18 -4.58 -8.85 12.03
N GLU A 19 -4.24 -7.66 11.53
CA GLU A 19 -4.09 -7.38 10.10
C GLU A 19 -2.89 -8.20 9.60
N SER A 20 -3.15 -9.50 9.44
CA SER A 20 -2.45 -10.32 8.47
C SER A 20 -2.44 -9.56 7.16
N SER A 21 -1.25 -9.32 6.64
CA SER A 21 -0.89 -8.65 5.39
C SER A 21 -1.69 -9.15 4.17
N LYS A 22 -2.97 -8.78 4.10
CA LYS A 22 -3.94 -9.08 3.03
C LYS A 22 -4.33 -7.83 2.21
N GLY A 23 -3.82 -6.65 2.56
CA GLY A 23 -4.35 -5.38 2.06
C GLY A 23 -3.66 -4.75 0.84
N SER A 24 -2.89 -5.49 0.04
CA SER A 24 -2.08 -4.86 -1.02
C SER A 24 -2.13 -5.51 -2.39
N CYS A 25 -2.74 -6.70 -2.54
CA CYS A 25 -2.85 -7.37 -3.84
C CYS A 25 -4.27 -7.14 -4.38
N GLY A 26 -4.40 -6.88 -5.68
CA GLY A 26 -5.67 -6.46 -6.29
C GLY A 26 -6.11 -5.04 -5.89
N ALA A 27 -5.20 -4.20 -5.38
CA ALA A 27 -5.53 -2.90 -4.79
C ALA A 27 -4.93 -1.75 -5.59
N VAL A 28 -5.70 -0.66 -5.72
CA VAL A 28 -5.21 0.61 -6.26
C VAL A 28 -4.48 1.38 -5.16
N PHE A 29 -3.33 1.95 -5.48
CA PHE A 29 -2.63 2.92 -4.65
C PHE A 29 -2.52 4.23 -5.42
N SER A 30 -2.90 5.36 -4.82
CA SER A 30 -2.85 6.67 -5.48
C SER A 30 -2.19 7.71 -4.60
N GLY A 31 -1.38 8.57 -5.23
CA GLY A 31 -0.69 9.67 -4.55
C GLY A 31 0.25 9.19 -3.45
N VAL A 32 0.90 8.03 -3.62
CA VAL A 32 1.79 7.47 -2.61
C VAL A 32 3.25 7.81 -2.90
N LYS A 33 4.03 8.11 -1.86
CA LYS A 33 5.49 8.23 -1.96
C LYS A 33 6.12 6.87 -1.72
N ILE A 34 6.96 6.40 -2.65
CA ILE A 34 7.77 5.21 -2.46
C ILE A 34 8.93 5.55 -1.53
N SER A 35 9.10 4.79 -0.44
CA SER A 35 10.11 5.10 0.59
C SER A 35 11.17 4.01 0.73
N ARG A 36 10.81 2.74 0.52
CA ARG A 36 11.76 1.63 0.58
C ARG A 36 11.54 0.67 -0.58
N LEU A 37 12.66 0.22 -1.15
CA LEU A 37 12.72 -0.85 -2.15
C LEU A 37 13.63 -1.94 -1.59
N ARG A 38 13.14 -3.18 -1.52
CA ARG A 38 13.94 -4.34 -1.13
C ARG A 38 14.21 -5.20 -2.36
N ILE A 39 15.49 -5.42 -2.65
CA ILE A 39 15.96 -6.15 -3.82
C ILE A 39 16.35 -7.56 -3.37
N TYR A 40 15.92 -8.56 -4.13
CA TYR A 40 16.25 -9.96 -3.90
C TYR A 40 17.16 -10.48 -5.01
N ASN A 41 17.93 -11.53 -4.72
CA ASN A 41 18.91 -12.11 -5.65
C ASN A 41 18.28 -12.72 -6.92
N ASP A 42 16.97 -12.99 -6.89
CA ASP A 42 16.18 -13.45 -8.03
C ASP A 42 15.74 -12.30 -8.97
N GLY A 43 16.22 -11.07 -8.73
CA GLY A 43 15.88 -9.88 -9.51
C GLY A 43 14.56 -9.23 -9.12
N ARG A 44 13.84 -9.78 -8.13
CA ARG A 44 12.56 -9.24 -7.68
C ARG A 44 12.78 -8.05 -6.74
N VAL A 45 11.96 -7.02 -6.92
CA VAL A 45 11.95 -5.82 -6.09
C VAL A 45 10.61 -5.68 -5.39
N PHE A 46 10.65 -5.53 -4.07
CA PHE A 46 9.48 -5.29 -3.23
C PHE A 46 9.42 -3.79 -2.92
N ALA A 47 8.27 -3.17 -3.13
CA ALA A 47 8.06 -1.75 -2.87
C ALA A 47 7.22 -1.50 -1.62
N TYR A 48 7.59 -0.44 -0.89
CA TYR A 48 6.91 -0.01 0.32
C TYR A 48 6.65 1.50 0.25
N LYS A 49 5.39 1.89 0.52
CA LYS A 49 5.02 3.32 0.63
C LYS A 49 5.59 3.91 1.91
N PHE A 50 5.78 5.22 1.94
CA PHE A 50 6.17 5.95 3.15
C PHE A 50 5.24 5.58 4.33
N PRO A 51 5.78 5.31 5.54
CA PRO A 51 7.16 5.50 6.00
C PRO A 51 8.15 4.36 5.70
N GLY A 52 7.80 3.40 4.84
CA GLY A 52 8.70 2.32 4.42
C GLY A 52 8.78 1.14 5.40
N ALA A 53 7.84 1.01 6.33
CA ALA A 53 7.77 -0.13 7.23
C ALA A 53 7.15 -1.36 6.54
N ASN A 54 7.25 -2.54 7.15
CA ASN A 54 6.82 -3.80 6.51
C ASN A 54 5.31 -3.82 6.21
N GLN A 55 4.50 -3.22 7.08
CA GLN A 55 3.06 -3.07 6.90
C GLN A 55 2.69 -2.13 5.73
N ASN A 56 3.64 -1.35 5.22
CA ASN A 56 3.43 -0.45 4.10
C ASN A 56 3.79 -1.11 2.75
N TYR A 57 3.83 -2.44 2.71
CA TYR A 57 4.04 -3.18 1.48
C TYR A 57 2.98 -2.82 0.44
N ILE A 58 3.44 -2.54 -0.79
CA ILE A 58 2.57 -2.26 -1.93
C ILE A 58 2.47 -3.50 -2.79
N GLY A 59 3.61 -4.11 -3.13
CA GLY A 59 3.68 -5.20 -4.10
C GLY A 59 5.12 -5.51 -4.47
N ALA A 60 5.28 -6.40 -5.44
CA ALA A 60 6.57 -6.77 -5.99
C ALA A 60 6.56 -6.68 -7.52
N THR A 61 7.74 -6.61 -8.13
CA THR A 61 7.90 -6.74 -9.57
C THR A 61 9.25 -7.34 -9.92
N THR A 62 9.33 -7.95 -11.09
CA THR A 62 10.58 -8.36 -11.76
C THR A 62 10.73 -7.64 -13.10
N ASP A 63 9.78 -6.80 -13.49
CA ASP A 63 9.82 -6.05 -14.75
C ASP A 63 10.83 -4.90 -14.63
N ALA A 64 11.82 -4.86 -15.51
CA ALA A 64 12.90 -3.88 -15.47
C ALA A 64 12.41 -2.43 -15.63
N ASN A 65 11.35 -2.20 -16.41
CA ASN A 65 10.78 -0.86 -16.60
C ASN A 65 10.08 -0.39 -15.33
N ILE A 66 9.29 -1.27 -14.68
CA ILE A 66 8.63 -0.95 -13.41
C ILE A 66 9.65 -0.77 -12.29
N ILE A 67 10.73 -1.56 -12.28
CA ILE A 67 11.83 -1.40 -11.34
C ILE A 67 12.48 -0.02 -11.51
N LYS A 68 12.87 0.35 -12.74
CA LYS A 68 13.42 1.69 -13.02
C LYS A 68 12.46 2.79 -12.58
N ALA A 69 11.16 2.56 -12.79
CA ALA A 69 10.12 3.49 -12.38
C ALA A 69 10.04 3.71 -10.87
N LEU A 70 10.06 2.61 -10.11
CA LEU A 70 10.10 2.63 -8.66
C LEU A 70 11.30 3.38 -8.11
N PHE A 71 12.50 3.15 -8.68
CA PHE A 71 13.71 3.86 -8.28
C PHE A 71 13.61 5.36 -8.56
N LEU A 72 13.19 5.75 -9.77
CA LEU A 72 13.05 7.16 -10.12
C LEU A 72 12.01 7.87 -9.24
N ALA A 73 10.88 7.19 -8.95
CA ALA A 73 9.84 7.73 -8.09
C ALA A 73 10.33 7.95 -6.65
N ARG A 74 11.04 6.95 -6.09
CA ARG A 74 11.63 7.06 -4.75
C ARG A 74 12.66 8.18 -4.68
N ASP A 75 13.61 8.20 -5.60
CA ASP A 75 14.79 9.07 -5.54
C ASP A 75 14.44 10.54 -5.79
N ASN A 76 13.41 10.81 -6.60
CA ASN A 76 12.88 12.16 -6.81
C ASN A 76 11.72 12.53 -5.86
N GLU A 77 11.41 11.67 -4.90
CA GLU A 77 10.30 11.87 -3.95
C GLU A 77 8.92 12.10 -4.63
N ARG A 78 8.76 11.56 -5.85
CA ARG A 78 7.55 11.73 -6.64
C ARG A 78 6.43 10.84 -6.09
N MET A 79 5.24 11.43 -6.01
CA MET A 79 4.01 10.69 -5.74
C MET A 79 3.62 9.89 -6.98
N VAL A 80 3.19 8.65 -6.78
CA VAL A 80 2.80 7.74 -7.86
C VAL A 80 1.43 7.14 -7.62
N THR A 81 0.77 6.80 -8.72
CA THR A 81 -0.52 6.11 -8.77
C THR A 81 -0.38 4.85 -9.60
N GLY A 82 -0.93 3.77 -9.09
CA GLY A 82 -0.86 2.48 -9.73
C GLY A 82 -1.81 1.51 -9.07
N TYR A 83 -1.66 0.25 -9.44
CA TYR A 83 -2.39 -0.83 -8.82
C TYR A 83 -1.52 -2.07 -8.75
N THR A 84 -1.97 -3.03 -7.97
CA THR A 84 -1.46 -4.39 -7.98
C THR A 84 -2.49 -5.33 -8.56
N ASP A 85 -2.01 -6.33 -9.29
CA ASP A 85 -2.86 -7.47 -9.66
C ASP A 85 -3.07 -8.43 -8.47
N ASP A 86 -3.87 -9.48 -8.68
CA ASP A 86 -4.16 -10.50 -7.67
C ASP A 86 -2.90 -11.26 -7.21
N ALA A 87 -1.83 -11.24 -8.02
CA ALA A 87 -0.52 -11.81 -7.69
C ALA A 87 0.43 -10.78 -7.04
N CYS A 88 -0.09 -9.63 -6.61
CA CYS A 88 0.64 -8.54 -5.98
C CYS A 88 1.71 -7.90 -6.88
N ARG A 89 1.57 -8.01 -8.21
CA ARG A 89 2.51 -7.41 -9.16
C ARG A 89 2.17 -5.95 -9.39
N ILE A 90 3.18 -5.10 -9.28
CA ILE A 90 3.00 -3.65 -9.39
C ILE A 90 2.85 -3.24 -10.87
N THR A 91 1.85 -2.40 -11.13
CA THR A 91 1.68 -1.67 -12.39
C THR A 91 1.43 -0.19 -12.09
N PHE A 92 2.10 0.71 -12.81
CA PHE A 92 1.85 2.15 -12.72
C PHE A 92 0.82 2.60 -13.74
N LEU A 93 -0.02 3.57 -13.35
CA LEU A 93 -0.96 4.26 -14.23
C LEU A 93 -0.41 5.60 -14.72
N ASP A 94 0.47 6.23 -13.94
CA ASP A 94 1.02 7.57 -14.16
C ASP A 94 2.55 7.58 -14.16
N TYR A 95 3.17 6.76 -15.01
CA TYR A 95 4.62 6.71 -15.13
C TYR A 95 5.13 6.90 -16.56
#